data_AF-A0A350PHD4-F1
#
_entry.id   AF-A0A350PHD4-F1
#
_cell.length_a   1.000
_cell.length_b   1.000
_cell.length_c   1.000
_cell.angle_alpha   90.00
_cell.angle_beta   90.00
_cell.angle_gamma   90.00
#
_symmetry.space_group_name_H-M   'P 1'
#
loop_
_entity.id
_entity.type
_entity.pdbx_description
1 polymer ?
#
loop_
_entity_poly.entity_id
_entity_poly.type
_entity_poly.pdbx_seq_one_letter_code
_entity_poly.pdbx_strand_id
1 'polypeptide(L)'
;MDNLEYLKSFQNGQSYQVDYLRPVDVTYSEKVIAYIDNKNDFFIYDGDKKEKMTGMANGYQVGINLVAWNTGPIVSIWDDGRKQTITQFGRNYEVSDSLVVFEDLRDNAVRVYYKDSIYDLYYSIGDLAFPKHVGSNSVGFTGNGNVQYSFVSGKIIEIGVINDEVNYEAGGNLVAFNDPFHQSFAVAFSNEIVDVEPIMVNDY
;
A
#
# COMPACT_ATOMS: atom_id res chain seq x y z
N MET A 1 -22.40 1.66 12.83
CA MET A 1 -23.57 0.77 12.95
C MET A 1 -24.64 1.49 13.75
N ASP A 2 -25.91 1.36 13.37
CA ASP A 2 -27.03 1.84 14.19
C ASP A 2 -27.61 0.73 15.09
N ASN A 3 -28.71 1.03 15.78
CA ASN A 3 -29.40 0.12 16.69
C ASN A 3 -30.11 -1.05 15.97
N LEU A 4 -30.20 -1.03 14.64
CA LEU A 4 -30.75 -2.10 13.81
C LEU A 4 -29.62 -2.91 13.12
N GLU A 5 -28.37 -2.65 13.50
CA GLU A 5 -27.17 -3.21 12.88
C GLU A 5 -27.04 -2.85 11.38
N TYR A 6 -27.61 -1.74 10.96
CA TYR A 6 -27.43 -1.26 9.59
C TYR A 6 -26.12 -0.49 9.43
N LEU A 7 -25.51 -0.63 8.26
CA LEU A 7 -24.31 0.11 7.92
C LEU A 7 -24.70 1.51 7.42
N LYS A 8 -24.23 2.53 8.13
CA LYS A 8 -24.45 3.95 7.83
C LYS A 8 -23.13 4.69 7.74
N SER A 9 -23.08 5.68 6.87
CA SER A 9 -22.02 6.69 6.85
C SER A 9 -22.53 7.97 7.53
N PHE A 10 -21.62 8.77 8.07
CA PHE A 10 -21.93 10.09 8.63
C PHE A 10 -21.04 11.12 7.96
N GLN A 11 -21.65 12.06 7.23
CA GLN A 11 -20.94 13.04 6.43
C GLN A 11 -21.69 14.38 6.51
N ASN A 12 -20.95 15.48 6.72
CA ASN A 12 -21.51 16.84 6.76
C ASN A 12 -22.73 17.01 7.70
N GLY A 13 -22.72 16.34 8.86
CA GLY A 13 -23.80 16.44 9.84
C GLY A 13 -25.03 15.56 9.53
N GLN A 14 -25.01 14.79 8.44
CA GLN A 14 -26.11 13.91 8.03
C GLN A 14 -25.67 12.45 8.02
N SER A 15 -26.61 11.56 8.34
CA SER A 15 -26.41 10.10 8.27
C SER A 15 -27.01 9.55 6.99
N TYR A 16 -26.23 8.79 6.24
CA TYR A 16 -26.67 8.13 5.01
C TYR A 16 -26.69 6.61 5.20
N GLN A 17 -27.71 5.97 4.62
CA GLN A 17 -27.84 4.52 4.64
C GLN A 17 -26.93 3.89 3.57
N VAL A 18 -25.95 3.08 3.99
CA VAL A 18 -25.01 2.39 3.07
C VAL A 18 -25.50 0.98 2.77
N ASP A 19 -25.85 0.22 3.82
CA ASP A 19 -26.43 -1.11 3.68
C ASP A 19 -27.52 -1.40 4.72
N TYR A 20 -28.57 -2.11 4.32
CA TYR A 20 -29.73 -2.44 5.14
C TYR A 20 -29.54 -3.74 5.93
N LEU A 21 -28.39 -4.38 5.80
CA LEU A 21 -28.03 -5.59 6.51
C LEU A 21 -26.64 -5.41 7.12
N ARG A 22 -26.38 -6.12 8.21
CA ARG A 22 -25.07 -6.12 8.86
C ARG A 22 -24.03 -6.73 7.91
N PRO A 23 -22.92 -6.03 7.62
CA PRO A 23 -21.83 -6.61 6.87
C PRO A 23 -21.13 -7.70 7.68
N VAL A 24 -20.54 -8.67 6.97
CA VAL A 24 -19.68 -9.70 7.56
C VAL A 24 -18.39 -9.07 8.06
N ASP A 25 -17.85 -8.13 7.29
CA ASP A 25 -16.62 -7.42 7.59
C ASP A 25 -16.67 -5.99 7.03
N VAL A 26 -16.06 -5.03 7.72
CA VAL A 26 -16.06 -3.62 7.32
C VAL A 26 -14.78 -2.91 7.77
N THR A 27 -14.14 -2.21 6.84
CA THR A 27 -12.99 -1.32 7.08
C THR A 27 -13.25 0.00 6.38
N TYR A 28 -12.78 1.10 6.94
CA TYR A 28 -13.03 2.44 6.41
C TYR A 28 -11.82 3.34 6.58
N SER A 29 -11.78 4.38 5.77
CA SER A 29 -10.86 5.52 5.88
C SER A 29 -11.67 6.80 5.99
N GLU A 30 -10.99 7.95 5.87
CA GLU A 30 -11.63 9.26 5.78
C GLU A 30 -12.54 9.42 4.54
N LYS A 31 -12.29 8.67 3.47
CA LYS A 31 -13.01 8.85 2.19
C LYS A 31 -13.83 7.64 1.74
N VAL A 32 -13.50 6.43 2.19
CA VAL A 32 -14.16 5.22 1.71
C VAL A 32 -14.59 4.29 2.83
N ILE A 33 -15.68 3.58 2.59
CA ILE A 33 -16.10 2.41 3.37
C ILE A 33 -16.02 1.20 2.45
N ALA A 34 -15.16 0.25 2.77
CA ALA A 34 -15.06 -1.03 2.07
C ALA A 34 -15.60 -2.14 2.98
N TYR A 35 -16.43 -3.01 2.45
CA TYR A 35 -17.10 -4.02 3.27
C TYR A 35 -17.51 -5.26 2.49
N ILE A 36 -17.63 -6.37 3.21
CA ILE A 36 -18.21 -7.61 2.71
C ILE A 36 -19.64 -7.70 3.22
N ASP A 37 -20.61 -7.74 2.32
CA ASP A 37 -22.03 -7.83 2.68
C ASP A 37 -22.39 -9.23 3.22
N ASN A 38 -23.64 -9.39 3.63
CA ASN A 38 -24.13 -10.67 4.17
C ASN A 38 -24.25 -11.80 3.13
N LYS A 39 -24.03 -11.51 1.84
CA LYS A 39 -24.00 -12.47 0.73
C LYS A 39 -22.56 -12.80 0.27
N ASN A 40 -21.55 -12.30 1.00
CA ASN A 40 -20.13 -12.39 0.63
C ASN A 40 -19.76 -11.66 -0.67
N ASP A 41 -20.51 -10.61 -1.01
CA ASP A 41 -20.14 -9.67 -2.06
C ASP A 41 -19.33 -8.52 -1.45
N PHE A 42 -18.24 -8.15 -2.12
CA PHE A 42 -17.37 -7.05 -1.71
C PHE A 42 -17.82 -5.74 -2.35
N PHE A 43 -18.03 -4.71 -1.54
CA PHE A 43 -18.50 -3.40 -1.93
C PHE A 43 -17.55 -2.29 -1.48
N ILE A 44 -17.55 -1.20 -2.24
CA ILE A 44 -16.96 0.08 -1.84
C ILE A 44 -18.04 1.14 -1.90
N TYR A 45 -18.08 1.99 -0.88
CA TYR A 45 -18.88 3.21 -0.82
C TYR A 45 -17.95 4.41 -0.64
N ASP A 46 -17.99 5.35 -1.58
CA ASP A 46 -17.05 6.49 -1.67
C ASP A 46 -17.58 7.80 -1.06
N GLY A 47 -18.67 7.69 -0.29
CA GLY A 47 -19.38 8.84 0.26
C GLY A 47 -20.63 9.23 -0.55
N ASP A 48 -20.67 8.91 -1.84
CA ASP A 48 -21.77 9.24 -2.74
C ASP A 48 -22.45 7.98 -3.30
N LYS A 49 -21.67 7.08 -3.90
CA LYS A 49 -22.14 5.86 -4.55
C LYS A 49 -21.62 4.61 -3.86
N LYS A 50 -22.49 3.59 -3.81
CA LYS A 50 -22.13 2.22 -3.47
C LYS A 50 -21.94 1.42 -4.76
N GLU A 51 -20.81 0.73 -4.89
CA GLU A 51 -20.50 -0.08 -6.06
C GLU A 51 -20.00 -1.47 -5.65
N LYS A 52 -20.51 -2.52 -6.32
CA LYS A 52 -20.05 -3.89 -6.12
C LYS A 52 -18.71 -4.09 -6.84
N MET A 53 -17.67 -4.42 -6.09
CA MET A 53 -16.34 -4.67 -6.65
C MET A 53 -16.20 -6.09 -7.18
N THR A 54 -16.54 -7.09 -6.36
CA THR A 54 -16.47 -8.50 -6.75
C THR A 54 -17.36 -9.36 -5.86
N GLY A 55 -17.63 -10.59 -6.27
CA GLY A 55 -18.07 -11.64 -5.34
C GLY A 55 -16.86 -12.38 -4.79
N MET A 56 -16.94 -12.86 -3.54
CA MET A 56 -15.95 -13.77 -2.96
C MET A 56 -14.51 -13.21 -2.93
N ALA A 57 -14.33 -11.98 -2.45
CA ALA A 57 -12.99 -11.48 -2.15
C ALA A 57 -12.35 -12.38 -1.06
N ASN A 58 -11.08 -12.76 -1.25
CA ASN A 58 -10.30 -13.48 -0.25
C ASN A 58 -9.92 -12.57 0.93
N GLY A 59 -9.71 -11.29 0.63
CA GLY A 59 -9.40 -10.23 1.59
C GLY A 59 -9.29 -8.90 0.86
N TYR A 60 -9.29 -7.81 1.62
CA TYR A 60 -9.12 -6.44 1.13
C TYR A 60 -8.37 -5.59 2.15
N GLN A 61 -7.74 -4.52 1.68
CA GLN A 61 -7.07 -3.51 2.50
C GLN A 61 -7.43 -2.11 2.01
N VAL A 62 -7.44 -1.14 2.91
CA VAL A 62 -7.97 0.21 2.69
C VAL A 62 -6.91 1.25 3.03
N GLY A 63 -6.55 2.07 2.05
CA GLY A 63 -5.83 3.33 2.20
C GLY A 63 -6.79 4.52 2.28
N ILE A 64 -6.32 5.74 2.04
CA ILE A 64 -7.17 6.94 2.15
C ILE A 64 -8.24 6.96 1.06
N ASN A 65 -7.85 6.90 -0.21
CA ASN A 65 -8.75 6.89 -1.38
C ASN A 65 -8.54 5.65 -2.28
N LEU A 66 -7.81 4.68 -1.76
CA LEU A 66 -7.31 3.52 -2.48
C LEU A 66 -7.72 2.27 -1.73
N VAL A 67 -8.28 1.29 -2.44
CA VAL A 67 -8.66 0.00 -1.86
C VAL A 67 -8.11 -1.09 -2.76
N ALA A 68 -7.41 -2.07 -2.20
CA ALA A 68 -7.00 -3.25 -2.93
C ALA A 68 -7.67 -4.50 -2.35
N TRP A 69 -7.92 -5.48 -3.21
CA TRP A 69 -8.43 -6.78 -2.83
C TRP A 69 -7.88 -7.86 -3.74
N ASN A 70 -8.03 -9.10 -3.30
CA ASN A 70 -7.73 -10.25 -4.14
C ASN A 70 -8.88 -11.23 -4.28
N THR A 71 -8.96 -11.85 -5.45
CA THR A 71 -9.81 -13.01 -5.74
C THR A 71 -8.92 -14.09 -6.34
N GLY A 72 -8.56 -15.08 -5.52
CA GLY A 72 -7.43 -15.97 -5.81
C GLY A 72 -6.14 -15.16 -6.01
N PRO A 73 -5.39 -15.39 -7.11
CA PRO A 73 -4.16 -14.65 -7.42
C PRO A 73 -4.40 -13.29 -8.09
N ILE A 74 -5.65 -12.94 -8.41
CA ILE A 74 -5.94 -11.67 -9.08
C ILE A 74 -5.96 -10.58 -8.02
N VAL A 75 -5.05 -9.61 -8.11
CA VAL A 75 -5.04 -8.41 -7.26
C VAL A 75 -5.64 -7.26 -8.07
N SER A 76 -6.68 -6.66 -7.52
CA SER A 76 -7.37 -5.51 -8.11
C SER A 76 -7.44 -4.37 -7.13
N ILE A 77 -7.58 -3.17 -7.68
CA ILE A 77 -7.68 -1.93 -6.94
C ILE A 77 -8.92 -1.16 -7.36
N TRP A 78 -9.32 -0.27 -6.47
CA TRP A 78 -10.19 0.85 -6.73
C TRP A 78 -9.44 2.09 -6.26
N ASP A 79 -9.17 3.02 -7.16
CA ASP A 79 -8.52 4.31 -6.86
C ASP A 79 -9.43 5.44 -7.34
N ASP A 80 -9.99 6.19 -6.41
CA ASP A 80 -10.83 7.37 -6.65
C ASP A 80 -11.89 7.17 -7.75
N GLY A 81 -12.68 6.09 -7.62
CA GLY A 81 -13.76 5.76 -8.56
C GLY A 81 -13.36 4.87 -9.73
N ARG A 82 -12.06 4.56 -9.90
CA ARG A 82 -11.56 3.73 -11.00
C ARG A 82 -11.17 2.34 -10.50
N LYS A 83 -11.86 1.33 -11.02
CA LYS A 83 -11.51 -0.07 -10.80
C LYS A 83 -10.49 -0.55 -11.83
N GLN A 84 -9.41 -1.19 -11.38
CA GLN A 84 -8.36 -1.75 -12.22
C GLN A 84 -7.84 -3.07 -11.65
N THR A 85 -7.49 -4.03 -12.50
CA THR A 85 -6.68 -5.19 -12.10
C THR A 85 -5.20 -4.85 -12.29
N ILE A 86 -4.41 -4.96 -11.23
CA ILE A 86 -2.97 -4.62 -11.26
C ILE A 86 -2.09 -5.85 -11.53
N THR A 87 -2.55 -7.05 -11.18
CA THR A 87 -1.94 -8.31 -11.61
C THR A 87 -2.94 -9.47 -11.58
N GLN A 88 -2.71 -10.48 -12.41
CA GLN A 88 -3.41 -11.76 -12.39
C GLN A 88 -2.62 -12.87 -11.68
N PHE A 89 -1.39 -12.58 -11.27
CA PHE A 89 -0.41 -13.54 -10.74
C PHE A 89 0.12 -13.10 -9.37
N GLY A 90 -0.72 -12.46 -8.57
CA GLY A 90 -0.36 -11.98 -7.25
C GLY A 90 -0.29 -13.08 -6.19
N ARG A 91 0.51 -12.80 -5.16
CA ARG A 91 0.62 -13.62 -3.94
C ARG A 91 0.46 -12.74 -2.71
N ASN A 92 1.39 -11.80 -2.49
CA ASN A 92 1.29 -10.80 -1.43
C ASN A 92 0.95 -9.41 -1.99
N TYR A 93 0.22 -8.62 -1.22
CA TYR A 93 0.05 -7.18 -1.44
C TYR A 93 -0.14 -6.45 -0.11
N GLU A 94 0.21 -5.17 -0.11
CA GLU A 94 0.06 -4.26 1.03
C GLU A 94 -0.38 -2.89 0.52
N VAL A 95 -1.43 -2.34 1.14
CA VAL A 95 -1.99 -1.03 0.85
C VAL A 95 -1.55 -0.06 1.94
N SER A 96 -0.99 1.07 1.52
CA SER A 96 -0.75 2.22 2.40
C SER A 96 -1.75 3.33 2.09
N ASP A 97 -1.50 4.56 2.54
CA ASP A 97 -2.40 5.69 2.33
C ASP A 97 -2.71 5.93 0.85
N SER A 98 -1.70 5.79 -0.02
CA SER A 98 -1.81 6.16 -1.45
C SER A 98 -1.08 5.25 -2.44
N LEU A 99 -0.52 4.12 -1.98
CA LEU A 99 0.13 3.14 -2.85
C LEU A 99 -0.29 1.71 -2.52
N VAL A 100 -0.06 0.80 -3.47
CA VAL A 100 -0.14 -0.66 -3.26
C VAL A 100 1.19 -1.29 -3.64
N VAL A 101 1.87 -1.92 -2.69
CA VAL A 101 2.99 -2.83 -2.97
C VAL A 101 2.40 -4.20 -3.29
N PHE A 102 2.86 -4.87 -4.33
CA PHE A 102 2.36 -6.20 -4.68
C PHE A 102 3.42 -7.04 -5.37
N GLU A 103 3.30 -8.36 -5.20
CA GLU A 103 4.08 -9.33 -5.98
C GLU A 103 3.37 -9.65 -7.29
N ASP A 104 4.15 -9.85 -8.35
CA ASP A 104 3.69 -10.42 -9.61
C ASP A 104 4.56 -11.64 -9.95
N LEU A 105 4.01 -12.83 -9.76
CA LEU A 105 4.70 -14.10 -9.97
C LEU A 105 4.85 -14.46 -11.45
N ARG A 106 4.26 -13.71 -12.39
CA ARG A 106 4.47 -13.93 -13.82
C ARG A 106 5.91 -13.64 -14.22
N ASP A 107 6.39 -12.49 -13.78
CA ASP A 107 7.75 -12.01 -14.03
C ASP A 107 8.65 -12.17 -12.79
N ASN A 108 8.08 -12.73 -11.71
CA ASN A 108 8.69 -12.87 -10.39
C ASN A 108 9.27 -11.53 -9.91
N ALA A 109 8.39 -10.55 -9.72
CA ALA A 109 8.73 -9.17 -9.39
C ALA A 109 7.97 -8.66 -8.17
N VAL A 110 8.55 -7.68 -7.47
CA VAL A 110 7.82 -6.80 -6.55
C VAL A 110 7.60 -5.46 -7.25
N ARG A 111 6.37 -4.95 -7.18
CA ARG A 111 5.93 -3.73 -7.86
C ARG A 111 5.17 -2.81 -6.92
N VAL A 112 5.08 -1.55 -7.29
CA VAL A 112 4.26 -0.53 -6.61
C VAL A 112 3.30 0.08 -7.60
N TYR A 113 2.00 0.04 -7.29
CA TYR A 113 1.02 0.92 -7.90
C TYR A 113 1.02 2.26 -7.16
N TYR A 114 1.19 3.36 -7.88
CA TYR A 114 1.11 4.72 -7.34
C TYR A 114 0.67 5.69 -8.45
N LYS A 115 -0.39 6.49 -8.20
CA LYS A 115 -0.92 7.52 -9.13
C LYS A 115 -1.07 7.02 -10.57
N ASP A 116 -1.97 6.05 -10.78
CA ASP A 116 -2.26 5.46 -12.10
C ASP A 116 -1.07 4.75 -12.80
N SER A 117 0.08 4.59 -12.14
CA SER A 117 1.28 3.98 -12.70
C SER A 117 1.75 2.78 -11.87
N ILE A 118 2.36 1.80 -12.55
CA ILE A 118 3.03 0.67 -11.91
C ILE A 118 4.54 0.83 -12.08
N TYR A 119 5.27 0.73 -10.98
CA TYR A 119 6.72 0.82 -10.92
C TYR A 119 7.29 -0.53 -10.50
N ASP A 120 8.24 -1.06 -11.25
CA ASP A 120 8.98 -2.26 -10.88
C ASP A 120 10.02 -1.90 -9.80
N LEU A 121 9.90 -2.47 -8.61
CA LEU A 121 10.91 -2.30 -7.57
C LEU A 121 12.12 -3.17 -7.86
N TYR A 122 11.90 -4.48 -8.02
CA TYR A 122 12.93 -5.41 -8.47
C TYR A 122 12.32 -6.74 -8.97
N TYR A 123 13.15 -7.51 -9.69
CA TYR A 123 12.85 -8.86 -10.16
C TYR A 123 13.77 -9.87 -9.47
N SER A 124 13.30 -11.09 -9.22
CA SER A 124 14.12 -12.17 -8.64
C SER A 124 14.12 -13.40 -9.52
N ILE A 125 15.18 -14.21 -9.45
CA ILE A 125 15.20 -15.57 -10.00
C ILE A 125 14.80 -16.64 -8.96
N GLY A 126 14.73 -16.25 -7.69
CA GLY A 126 14.37 -17.12 -6.56
C GLY A 126 13.17 -16.56 -5.80
N ASP A 127 13.14 -16.75 -4.49
CA ASP A 127 12.07 -16.20 -3.66
C ASP A 127 12.07 -14.66 -3.68
N LEU A 128 10.86 -14.09 -3.61
CA LEU A 128 10.66 -12.66 -3.40
C LEU A 128 10.66 -12.35 -1.90
N ALA A 129 11.44 -11.35 -1.51
CA ALA A 129 11.38 -10.70 -0.21
C ALA A 129 10.41 -9.51 -0.31
N PHE A 130 9.21 -9.67 0.24
CA PHE A 130 8.25 -8.58 0.26
C PHE A 130 8.78 -7.43 1.16
N PRO A 131 8.71 -6.16 0.71
CA PRO A 131 9.13 -5.03 1.52
C PRO A 131 8.41 -4.97 2.85
N LYS A 132 9.13 -4.71 3.94
CA LYS A 132 8.57 -4.60 5.30
C LYS A 132 8.30 -3.17 5.74
N HIS A 133 8.87 -2.19 5.03
CA HIS A 133 8.84 -0.78 5.39
C HIS A 133 8.08 -0.01 4.32
N VAL A 134 6.76 0.06 4.49
CA VAL A 134 5.82 0.69 3.57
C VAL A 134 5.18 1.91 4.25
N GLY A 135 5.53 3.11 3.78
CA GLY A 135 4.97 4.37 4.23
C GLY A 135 3.84 4.87 3.32
N SER A 136 3.21 5.98 3.70
CA SER A 136 2.03 6.57 3.01
C SER A 136 2.15 6.61 1.48
N ASN A 137 3.34 6.93 0.98
CA ASN A 137 3.70 6.97 -0.45
C ASN A 137 5.19 6.69 -0.69
N SER A 138 5.80 5.89 0.19
CA SER A 138 7.21 5.55 0.16
C SER A 138 7.45 4.10 0.55
N VAL A 139 8.56 3.52 0.11
CA VAL A 139 8.96 2.14 0.42
C VAL A 139 10.48 2.06 0.52
N GLY A 140 10.99 1.55 1.64
CA GLY A 140 12.39 1.10 1.74
C GLY A 140 12.49 -0.37 1.32
N PHE A 141 13.41 -0.70 0.41
CA PHE A 141 13.52 -2.07 -0.09
C PHE A 141 14.94 -2.46 -0.54
N THR A 142 15.23 -3.75 -0.46
CA THR A 142 16.46 -4.37 -0.94
C THR A 142 16.22 -5.00 -2.31
N GLY A 143 16.99 -4.59 -3.31
CA GLY A 143 17.01 -5.21 -4.63
C GLY A 143 18.06 -6.31 -4.77
N ASN A 144 18.38 -6.68 -6.01
CA ASN A 144 19.36 -7.71 -6.31
C ASN A 144 20.78 -7.28 -5.88
N GLY A 145 21.58 -8.24 -5.42
CA GLY A 145 22.97 -7.98 -5.03
C GLY A 145 23.13 -7.11 -3.79
N ASN A 146 22.11 -7.09 -2.91
CA ASN A 146 22.05 -6.25 -1.69
C ASN A 146 22.12 -4.75 -1.97
N VAL A 147 21.70 -4.31 -3.17
CA VAL A 147 21.53 -2.89 -3.44
C VAL A 147 20.29 -2.39 -2.72
N GLN A 148 20.47 -1.35 -1.94
CA GLN A 148 19.47 -0.70 -1.12
C GLN A 148 18.80 0.44 -1.90
N TYR A 149 17.48 0.51 -1.84
CA TYR A 149 16.68 1.48 -2.58
C TYR A 149 15.59 2.11 -1.72
N SER A 150 15.20 3.31 -2.10
CA SER A 150 13.98 3.97 -1.63
C SER A 150 13.09 4.31 -2.80
N PHE A 151 11.83 3.88 -2.73
CA PHE A 151 10.76 4.43 -3.57
C PHE A 151 10.12 5.60 -2.83
N VAL A 152 10.04 6.78 -3.45
CA VAL A 152 9.40 7.97 -2.89
C VAL A 152 8.60 8.68 -3.97
N SER A 153 7.28 8.72 -3.84
CA SER A 153 6.39 9.48 -4.74
C SER A 153 6.62 9.22 -6.24
N GLY A 154 6.86 7.97 -6.64
CA GLY A 154 7.08 7.60 -8.05
C GLY A 154 8.53 7.75 -8.52
N LYS A 155 9.49 7.95 -7.60
CA LYS A 155 10.94 7.94 -7.87
C LYS A 155 11.60 6.81 -7.11
N ILE A 156 12.48 6.07 -7.78
CA ILE A 156 13.35 5.07 -7.15
C ILE A 156 14.73 5.71 -7.02
N ILE A 157 15.23 5.78 -5.79
CA ILE A 157 16.52 6.34 -5.41
C ILE A 157 17.39 5.17 -4.96
N GLU A 158 18.54 4.99 -5.60
CA GLU A 158 19.55 4.04 -5.15
C GLU A 158 20.35 4.63 -3.98
N ILE A 159 20.42 3.88 -2.88
CA ILE A 159 21.25 4.23 -1.71
C ILE A 159 22.65 3.68 -1.90
N GLY A 160 22.76 2.42 -2.32
CA GLY A 160 24.03 1.76 -2.61
C GLY A 160 24.04 0.28 -2.21
N VAL A 161 25.18 -0.39 -2.45
CA VAL A 161 25.38 -1.80 -2.09
C VAL A 161 25.78 -1.89 -0.61
N ILE A 162 24.88 -2.39 0.24
CA ILE A 162 25.12 -2.52 1.68
C ILE A 162 24.91 -3.98 2.07
N ASN A 163 25.97 -4.61 2.60
CA ASN A 163 25.94 -6.02 2.98
C ASN A 163 25.38 -6.27 4.39
N ASP A 164 25.34 -5.22 5.21
CA ASP A 164 24.70 -5.26 6.53
C ASP A 164 23.20 -4.97 6.40
N GLU A 165 22.42 -5.35 7.42
CA GLU A 165 20.99 -5.06 7.45
C GLU A 165 20.77 -3.55 7.57
N VAL A 166 19.98 -2.99 6.63
CA VAL A 166 19.53 -1.60 6.68
C VAL A 166 18.10 -1.59 7.17
N ASN A 167 17.90 -0.95 8.32
CA ASN A 167 16.56 -0.64 8.81
C ASN A 167 16.06 0.62 8.10
N TYR A 168 14.76 0.65 7.81
CA TYR A 168 14.10 1.79 7.21
C TYR A 168 12.92 2.21 8.06
N GLU A 169 12.64 3.51 8.07
CA GLU A 169 11.31 4.01 8.37
C GLU A 169 10.76 4.75 7.17
N ALA A 170 9.66 4.23 6.63
CA ALA A 170 9.01 4.78 5.44
C ALA A 170 7.82 5.63 5.89
N GLY A 171 7.81 6.90 5.50
CA GLY A 171 6.78 7.85 5.87
C GLY A 171 6.16 8.60 4.69
N GLY A 172 5.51 9.72 4.97
CA GLY A 172 5.02 10.62 3.93
C GLY A 172 6.16 11.35 3.22
N ASN A 173 6.36 11.04 1.94
CA ASN A 173 7.33 11.64 1.02
C ASN A 173 8.81 11.41 1.36
N LEU A 174 9.14 10.53 2.30
CA LEU A 174 10.52 10.23 2.66
C LEU A 174 10.70 8.79 3.13
N VAL A 175 11.95 8.32 3.08
CA VAL A 175 12.41 7.11 3.79
C VAL A 175 13.63 7.50 4.60
N ALA A 176 13.60 7.25 5.92
CA ALA A 176 14.71 7.48 6.83
C ALA A 176 15.52 6.20 7.04
N PHE A 177 16.84 6.33 7.19
CA PHE A 177 17.76 5.22 7.47
C PHE A 177 19.08 5.73 8.06
N ASN A 178 19.81 4.87 8.76
CA ASN A 178 21.20 5.12 9.10
C ASN A 178 22.09 4.77 7.90
N ASP A 179 22.85 5.75 7.38
CA ASP A 179 23.75 5.54 6.24
C ASP A 179 25.08 4.92 6.72
N PRO A 180 25.39 3.67 6.33
CA PRO A 180 26.62 3.01 6.74
C PRO A 180 27.89 3.57 6.06
N PHE A 181 27.77 4.24 4.91
CA PHE A 181 28.91 4.82 4.21
C PHE A 181 29.43 6.06 4.91
N HIS A 182 28.52 6.93 5.33
CA HIS A 182 28.85 8.21 5.99
C HIS A 182 28.79 8.14 7.52
N GLN A 183 28.27 7.04 8.08
CA GLN A 183 28.01 6.88 9.52
C GLN A 183 27.10 7.99 10.08
N SER A 184 26.14 8.41 9.26
CA SER A 184 25.18 9.49 9.51
C SER A 184 23.76 8.93 9.59
N PHE A 185 22.83 9.78 10.00
CA PHE A 185 21.40 9.55 9.81
C PHE A 185 20.93 10.34 8.59
N ALA A 186 20.33 9.65 7.62
CA ALA A 186 19.98 10.20 6.33
C ALA A 186 18.51 9.97 5.97
N VAL A 187 18.01 10.78 5.05
CA VAL A 187 16.68 10.62 4.46
C VAL A 187 16.76 10.63 2.95
N ALA A 188 16.07 9.69 2.31
CA ALA A 188 15.75 9.77 0.89
C ALA A 188 14.48 10.63 0.73
N PHE A 189 14.61 11.80 0.13
CA PHE A 189 13.54 12.79 -0.04
C PHE A 189 13.75 13.54 -1.36
N SER A 190 12.68 13.91 -2.07
CA SER A 190 12.76 14.77 -3.26
C SER A 190 13.81 14.35 -4.31
N ASN A 191 13.98 13.04 -4.53
CA ASN A 191 14.94 12.45 -5.49
C ASN A 191 16.43 12.64 -5.11
N GLU A 192 16.73 12.89 -3.85
CA GLU A 192 18.09 12.97 -3.31
C GLU A 192 18.17 12.25 -1.95
N ILE A 193 19.40 12.01 -1.51
CA ILE A 193 19.71 11.53 -0.16
C ILE A 193 20.35 12.69 0.57
N VAL A 194 19.83 13.02 1.75
CA VAL A 194 20.30 14.14 2.57
C VAL A 194 20.69 13.59 3.94
N ASP A 195 21.93 13.88 4.37
CA ASP A 195 22.34 13.68 5.75
C ASP A 195 21.61 14.69 6.65
N VAL A 196 20.80 14.19 7.57
CA VAL A 196 20.06 15.00 8.54
C VAL A 196 20.89 15.19 9.80
N GLU A 197 21.62 14.15 10.23
CA GLU A 197 22.55 14.22 11.37
C GLU A 197 23.90 13.60 10.98
N PRO A 198 25.04 14.17 11.43
CA PRO A 198 26.37 13.65 11.12
C PRO A 198 26.73 12.38 11.91
N ILE A 199 25.76 11.80 12.63
CA ILE A 199 25.90 10.58 13.43
C ILE A 199 24.68 9.68 13.19
N MET A 200 24.88 8.37 13.28
CA MET A 200 23.78 7.41 13.33
C MET A 200 22.92 7.61 14.59
N VAL A 201 21.62 7.33 14.47
CA VAL A 201 20.66 7.36 15.59
C VAL A 201 20.24 5.94 15.98
N ASN A 202 19.85 5.76 17.25
CA ASN A 202 19.49 4.43 17.76
C ASN A 202 18.07 4.00 17.38
N ASP A 203 17.18 4.95 17.16
CA ASP A 203 15.74 4.74 16.89
C ASP A 203 15.22 5.94 16.07
N TYR A 204 14.35 5.68 15.11
CA TYR A 204 13.72 6.65 14.21
C TYR A 204 12.40 6.09 13.70
#